data_AF-A0A9N9M3M4-F1
#
_entry.id   AF-A0A9N9M3M4-F1
#
_cell.length_a   1.000
_cell.length_b   1.000
_cell.length_c   1.000
_cell.angle_alpha   90.00
_cell.angle_beta   90.00
_cell.angle_gamma   90.00
#
_symmetry.space_group_name_H-M   'P 1'
#
loop_
_entity.id
_entity.type
_entity.pdbx_description
1 polymer ?
#
loop_
_entity_poly.entity_id
_entity_poly.type
_entity_poly.pdbx_seq_one_letter_code
_entity_poly.pdbx_strand_id
1 'polypeptide(L)'
;MLFNILTVATLLSAVSASPVPVPQVEIAPVYAFDITNWHAGCQRECFYGFNITGNTFGQYPTIPAFSAECLGEKEGADYRKCTFNDGGSENRTLVAKLLPVNQTGTGAHLQVSYGWTDSEQAHTYYNYTGYANPKYNAAAAPNANFTIIPQEMFGVGGGEPPVA
;
A
#
# COMPACT_ATOMS: atom_id res chain seq x y z
N MET A 1 61.02 25.91 32.27
CA MET A 1 60.18 26.30 31.12
C MET A 1 58.81 25.66 31.35
N LEU A 2 57.72 26.44 31.32
CA LEU A 2 56.37 25.90 31.45
C LEU A 2 55.87 25.41 30.09
N PHE A 3 55.08 24.34 30.06
CA PHE A 3 54.23 23.98 28.94
C PHE A 3 52.81 23.69 29.43
N ASN A 4 51.87 24.58 29.08
CA ASN A 4 50.44 24.32 29.19
C ASN A 4 50.01 23.48 27.98
N ILE A 5 49.26 22.40 28.20
CA ILE A 5 48.62 21.65 27.12
C ILE A 5 47.11 21.96 27.18
N LEU A 6 46.62 22.64 26.15
CA LEU A 6 45.22 23.03 26.01
C LEU A 6 44.48 21.95 25.22
N THR A 7 43.64 21.15 25.88
CA THR A 7 42.79 20.16 25.19
C THR A 7 41.57 20.83 24.55
N VAL A 8 41.51 20.81 23.22
CA VAL A 8 40.36 21.27 22.43
C VAL A 8 39.38 20.11 22.26
N ALA A 9 38.13 20.28 22.70
CA ALA A 9 37.06 19.31 22.49
C ALA A 9 36.28 19.64 21.20
N THR A 10 36.27 18.71 20.24
CA THR A 10 35.49 18.84 19.00
C THR A 10 34.09 18.25 19.15
N LEU A 11 33.06 19.07 18.93
CA LEU A 11 31.67 18.63 18.89
C LEU A 11 31.34 18.02 17.53
N LEU A 12 30.96 16.73 17.52
CA LEU A 12 30.42 16.05 16.34
C LEU A 12 28.92 16.34 16.23
N SER A 13 28.55 17.26 15.34
CA SER A 13 27.15 17.49 14.97
C SER A 13 26.65 16.37 14.06
N ALA A 14 25.80 15.47 14.58
CA ALA A 14 25.12 14.48 13.77
C ALA A 14 24.08 15.18 12.87
N VAL A 15 24.33 15.22 11.56
CA VAL A 15 23.40 15.82 10.59
C VAL A 15 22.33 14.79 10.27
N SER A 16 21.14 14.93 10.86
CA SER A 16 19.99 14.10 10.55
C SER A 16 19.40 14.48 9.19
N ALA A 17 19.82 13.80 8.13
CA ALA A 17 19.24 13.94 6.81
C ALA A 17 17.77 13.47 6.83
N SER A 18 16.84 14.39 6.59
CA SER A 18 15.43 14.05 6.39
C SER A 18 15.25 13.47 4.98
N PRO A 19 14.41 12.42 4.80
CA PRO A 19 14.12 11.89 3.47
C PRO A 19 13.44 12.97 2.62
N VAL A 20 13.97 13.19 1.42
CA VAL A 20 13.42 14.16 0.47
C VAL A 20 12.22 13.53 -0.25
N PRO A 21 11.04 14.17 -0.28
CA PRO A 21 9.91 13.70 -1.08
C PRO A 21 10.28 13.67 -2.57
N VAL A 22 10.15 12.50 -3.21
CA VAL A 22 10.40 12.35 -4.65
C VAL A 22 9.27 13.03 -5.44
N PRO A 23 9.56 13.89 -6.44
CA PRO A 23 8.54 14.53 -7.27
C PRO A 23 7.69 13.51 -8.03
N GLN A 24 6.38 13.71 -8.08
CA GLN A 24 5.48 12.86 -8.85
C GLN A 24 5.41 13.32 -10.31
N VAL A 25 5.59 12.38 -11.25
CA VAL A 25 5.68 12.65 -12.69
C VAL A 25 4.41 12.19 -13.42
N GLU A 26 3.83 13.10 -14.20
CA GLU A 26 2.71 12.89 -15.14
C GLU A 26 3.22 12.52 -16.56
N ILE A 27 2.63 11.60 -17.33
CA ILE A 27 1.56 10.61 -17.08
C ILE A 27 2.02 9.26 -17.65
N ALA A 28 1.69 8.16 -16.96
CA ALA A 28 1.74 6.78 -17.48
C ALA A 28 0.36 6.11 -17.32
N PRO A 29 0.09 4.91 -17.90
CA PRO A 29 -1.21 4.24 -17.69
C PRO A 29 -1.48 4.13 -16.20
N VAL A 30 -2.63 4.59 -15.73
CA VAL A 30 -2.89 4.65 -14.29
C VAL A 30 -2.87 3.23 -13.74
N TYR A 31 -1.89 2.93 -12.88
CA TYR A 31 -1.75 1.61 -12.29
C TYR A 31 -3.03 1.26 -11.54
N ALA A 32 -3.44 0.00 -11.63
CA ALA A 32 -4.78 -0.40 -11.25
C ALA A 32 -4.79 -1.84 -10.70
N PHE A 33 -5.69 -2.06 -9.74
CA PHE A 33 -6.01 -3.38 -9.23
C PHE A 33 -7.35 -3.84 -9.81
N ASP A 34 -7.39 -5.00 -10.43
CA ASP A 34 -8.64 -5.59 -10.90
C ASP A 34 -9.25 -6.47 -9.81
N ILE A 35 -10.43 -6.09 -9.35
CA ILE A 35 -11.24 -6.81 -8.37
C ILE A 35 -12.22 -7.70 -9.12
N THR A 36 -12.22 -8.98 -8.79
CA THR A 36 -13.16 -9.96 -9.32
C THR A 36 -13.80 -10.76 -8.19
N ASN A 37 -14.92 -11.40 -8.46
CA ASN A 37 -15.65 -12.19 -7.46
C ASN A 37 -16.04 -11.40 -6.19
N TRP A 38 -16.31 -10.09 -6.31
CA TRP A 38 -16.74 -9.28 -5.16
C TRP A 38 -18.05 -9.81 -4.57
N HIS A 39 -18.00 -10.15 -3.29
CA HIS A 39 -19.12 -10.61 -2.50
C HIS A 39 -19.07 -9.99 -1.10
N ALA A 40 -20.05 -9.16 -0.76
CA ALA A 40 -20.11 -8.48 0.53
C ALA A 40 -21.55 -8.32 1.03
N GLY A 41 -21.73 -8.38 2.34
CA GLY A 41 -23.01 -8.16 3.02
C GLY A 41 -22.81 -7.43 4.35
N CYS A 42 -23.88 -6.79 4.85
CA CYS A 42 -23.88 -6.02 6.10
C CYS A 42 -25.31 -5.93 6.64
N GLN A 43 -25.87 -7.08 7.07
CA GLN A 43 -27.23 -7.17 7.63
C GLN A 43 -27.25 -7.37 9.15
N ARG A 44 -26.22 -8.01 9.72
CA ARG A 44 -26.05 -8.24 11.16
C ARG A 44 -24.59 -8.06 11.52
N GLU A 45 -23.74 -8.78 10.80
CA GLU A 45 -22.31 -8.56 10.72
C GLU A 45 -21.98 -8.18 9.28
N CYS A 46 -20.94 -7.37 9.12
CA CYS A 46 -20.50 -6.87 7.83
C CYS A 46 -19.26 -7.63 7.40
N PHE A 47 -19.17 -8.00 6.12
CA PHE A 47 -18.09 -8.82 5.60
C PHE A 47 -17.80 -8.51 4.14
N TYR A 48 -16.63 -8.91 3.68
CA TYR A 48 -16.26 -8.87 2.27
C TYR A 48 -15.43 -10.10 1.89
N GLY A 49 -15.53 -10.48 0.62
CA GLY A 49 -14.65 -11.41 -0.06
C GLY A 49 -14.47 -11.01 -1.51
N PHE A 50 -13.25 -11.10 -2.02
CA PHE A 50 -12.95 -10.87 -3.44
C PHE A 50 -11.58 -11.44 -3.83
N ASN A 51 -11.40 -11.67 -5.13
CA ASN A 51 -10.11 -11.89 -5.76
C ASN A 51 -9.57 -10.56 -6.30
N ILE A 52 -8.26 -10.39 -6.27
CA ILE A 52 -7.59 -9.18 -6.73
C ILE A 52 -6.31 -9.52 -7.50
N THR A 53 -6.08 -8.80 -8.60
CA THR A 53 -4.87 -8.89 -9.40
C THR A 53 -4.29 -7.51 -9.71
N GLY A 54 -2.96 -7.42 -9.71
CA GLY A 54 -2.22 -6.27 -10.24
C GLY A 54 -1.16 -6.77 -11.22
N ASN A 55 -1.03 -6.10 -12.37
CA ASN A 55 0.00 -6.43 -13.36
C ASN A 55 1.35 -5.79 -12.98
N THR A 56 2.46 -6.30 -13.51
CA THR A 56 3.75 -5.61 -13.40
C THR A 56 3.64 -4.24 -14.06
N PHE A 57 4.06 -3.19 -13.37
CA PHE A 57 3.90 -1.82 -13.85
C PHE A 57 5.10 -0.93 -13.51
N GLY A 58 5.35 0.10 -14.31
CA GLY A 58 6.47 1.03 -14.10
C GLY A 58 7.82 0.41 -14.43
N GLN A 59 8.87 1.18 -14.15
CA GLN A 59 10.28 0.75 -14.27
C GLN A 59 11.08 1.17 -13.03
N TYR A 60 10.83 2.38 -12.51
CA TYR A 60 11.48 2.92 -11.31
C TYR A 60 10.47 3.60 -10.37
N PRO A 61 10.01 2.92 -9.29
CA PRO A 61 10.18 1.49 -9.04
C PRO A 61 9.40 0.64 -10.04
N THR A 62 9.85 -0.60 -10.24
CA THR A 62 8.99 -1.63 -10.84
C THR A 62 8.04 -2.13 -9.77
N ILE A 63 6.73 -2.00 -10.03
CA ILE A 63 5.67 -2.57 -9.19
C ILE A 63 5.54 -4.06 -9.56
N PRO A 64 5.75 -5.00 -8.63
CA PRO A 64 5.63 -6.43 -8.95
C PRO A 64 4.17 -6.83 -9.16
N ALA A 65 3.91 -7.67 -10.17
CA ALA A 65 2.62 -8.32 -10.33
C ALA A 65 2.20 -9.12 -9.09
N PHE A 66 0.89 -9.28 -8.90
CA PHE A 66 0.33 -10.14 -7.86
C PHE A 66 -1.06 -10.68 -8.23
N SER A 67 -1.42 -11.78 -7.56
CA SER A 67 -2.78 -12.33 -7.51
C SER A 67 -3.06 -12.80 -6.09
N ALA A 68 -4.21 -12.46 -5.53
CA ALA A 68 -4.57 -12.81 -4.16
C ALA A 68 -6.09 -12.96 -3.95
N GLU A 69 -6.47 -13.66 -2.89
CA GLU A 69 -7.81 -13.67 -2.30
C GLU A 69 -7.81 -12.80 -1.03
N CYS A 70 -8.78 -11.89 -0.91
CA CYS A 70 -8.96 -11.03 0.24
C CYS A 70 -10.29 -11.35 0.92
N LEU A 71 -10.25 -11.66 2.22
CA LEU A 71 -11.42 -11.95 3.06
C LEU A 71 -11.35 -11.14 4.35
N GLY A 72 -12.48 -10.58 4.79
CA GLY A 72 -12.54 -9.87 6.06
C GLY A 72 -13.94 -9.57 6.57
N GLU A 73 -13.96 -9.04 7.79
CA GLU A 73 -15.16 -8.83 8.60
C GLU A 73 -15.10 -7.46 9.27
N LYS A 74 -16.29 -6.96 9.63
CA LYS A 74 -16.61 -5.72 10.36
C LYS A 74 -16.19 -4.44 9.61
N GLU A 75 -17.09 -3.45 9.61
CA GLU A 75 -16.73 -2.11 9.19
C GLU A 75 -15.88 -1.42 10.27
N GLY A 76 -14.87 -0.66 9.86
CA GLY A 76 -13.97 0.05 10.77
C GLY A 76 -12.96 -0.83 11.51
N ALA A 77 -12.89 -2.13 11.20
CA ALA A 77 -11.86 -3.01 11.74
C ALA A 77 -10.48 -2.71 11.16
N ASP A 78 -9.44 -3.25 11.82
CA ASP A 78 -8.07 -3.22 11.33
C ASP A 78 -7.90 -3.96 10.00
N TYR A 79 -6.81 -3.63 9.30
CA TYR A 79 -6.42 -4.29 8.06
C TYR A 79 -6.27 -5.81 8.22
N ARG A 80 -6.86 -6.57 7.31
CA ARG A 80 -6.70 -8.02 7.18
C ARG A 80 -5.76 -8.32 6.02
N LYS A 81 -4.80 -9.23 6.23
CA LYS A 81 -3.87 -9.67 5.18
C LYS A 81 -4.60 -10.58 4.19
N CYS A 82 -4.41 -10.31 2.90
CA CYS A 82 -4.89 -11.16 1.82
C CYS A 82 -3.94 -12.35 1.58
N THR A 83 -4.48 -13.45 1.10
CA THR A 83 -3.73 -14.67 0.76
C THR A 83 -3.26 -14.58 -0.68
N PHE A 84 -1.94 -14.51 -0.91
CA PHE A 84 -1.40 -14.53 -2.28
C PHE A 84 -1.52 -15.93 -2.90
N ASN A 85 -1.99 -15.98 -4.15
CA ASN A 85 -2.19 -17.22 -4.91
C ASN A 85 -0.88 -17.86 -5.39
N ASP A 86 0.21 -17.08 -5.47
CA ASP A 86 1.57 -17.54 -5.77
C ASP A 86 2.35 -17.99 -4.51
N GLY A 87 1.68 -18.08 -3.35
CA GLY A 87 2.30 -18.31 -2.04
C GLY A 87 2.87 -17.05 -1.38
N GLY A 88 2.99 -15.95 -2.14
CA GLY A 88 3.61 -14.70 -1.70
C GLY A 88 5.13 -14.76 -1.69
N SER A 89 5.75 -13.58 -1.59
CA SER A 89 7.16 -13.44 -1.21
C SER A 89 7.24 -12.62 0.08
N GLU A 90 8.30 -12.81 0.88
CA GLU A 90 8.51 -12.03 2.11
C GLU A 90 8.55 -10.51 1.85
N ASN A 91 8.94 -10.13 0.63
CA ASN A 91 9.05 -8.76 0.14
C ASN A 91 7.71 -8.14 -0.31
N ARG A 92 6.56 -8.84 -0.22
CA ARG A 92 5.25 -8.34 -0.66
C ARG A 92 4.17 -8.54 0.41
N THR A 93 3.30 -7.55 0.57
CA THR A 93 2.13 -7.61 1.45
C THR A 93 0.94 -6.94 0.78
N LEU A 94 -0.22 -7.59 0.86
CA LEU A 94 -1.49 -7.04 0.43
C LEU A 94 -2.47 -7.13 1.60
N VAL A 95 -3.15 -6.03 1.90
CA VAL A 95 -4.15 -5.94 2.97
C VAL A 95 -5.41 -5.24 2.49
N ALA A 96 -6.54 -5.57 3.11
CA ALA A 96 -7.82 -4.92 2.84
C ALA A 96 -8.63 -4.69 4.14
N LYS A 97 -9.58 -3.76 4.10
CA LYS A 97 -10.62 -3.58 5.14
C LYS A 97 -11.85 -2.84 4.60
N LEU A 98 -12.95 -2.93 5.33
CA LEU A 98 -14.08 -2.02 5.17
C LEU A 98 -13.89 -0.81 6.08
N LEU A 99 -14.00 0.39 5.51
CA LEU A 99 -14.10 1.64 6.24
C LEU A 99 -15.48 1.76 6.91
N PRO A 100 -15.59 2.52 8.02
CA PRO A 100 -16.86 2.67 8.73
C PRO A 100 -17.84 3.57 7.94
N VAL A 101 -19.08 3.08 7.75
CA VAL A 101 -20.16 3.78 7.02
C VAL A 101 -20.41 5.20 7.52
N ASN A 102 -20.32 5.43 8.83
CA ASN A 102 -20.47 6.74 9.47
C ASN A 102 -19.38 7.76 9.12
N GLN A 103 -18.35 7.39 8.34
CA GLN A 103 -17.36 8.30 7.76
C GLN A 103 -17.48 8.45 6.23
N THR A 104 -18.26 7.60 5.56
CA THR A 104 -18.07 7.33 4.12
C THR A 104 -19.35 7.26 3.28
N GLY A 105 -20.52 7.05 3.89
CA GLY A 105 -21.83 7.11 3.21
C GLY A 105 -22.57 5.76 3.17
N THR A 106 -23.25 5.46 2.06
CA THR A 106 -23.99 4.20 1.89
C THR A 106 -23.30 3.28 0.89
N GLY A 107 -23.01 2.05 1.29
CA GLY A 107 -22.35 1.05 0.45
C GLY A 107 -21.27 0.31 1.23
N ALA A 108 -20.52 -0.54 0.55
CA ALA A 108 -19.33 -1.15 1.11
C ALA A 108 -18.13 -0.27 0.77
N HIS A 109 -17.53 0.35 1.78
CA HIS A 109 -16.42 1.29 1.58
C HIS A 109 -15.09 0.56 1.71
N LEU A 110 -14.61 0.00 0.60
CA LEU A 110 -13.42 -0.85 0.55
C LEU A 110 -12.14 0.01 0.48
N GLN A 111 -11.18 -0.30 1.35
CA GLN A 111 -9.79 0.16 1.25
C GLN A 111 -8.87 -1.06 1.04
N VAL A 112 -7.99 -0.98 0.06
CA VAL A 112 -6.96 -1.98 -0.25
C VAL A 112 -5.59 -1.31 -0.25
N SER A 113 -4.58 -1.96 0.31
CA SER A 113 -3.21 -1.46 0.35
C SER A 113 -2.23 -2.56 -0.05
N TYR A 114 -1.44 -2.29 -1.10
CA TYR A 114 -0.37 -3.16 -1.60
C TYR A 114 0.98 -2.55 -1.29
N GLY A 115 1.81 -3.26 -0.53
CA GLY A 115 3.16 -2.85 -0.18
C GLY A 115 4.21 -3.84 -0.62
N TRP A 116 5.38 -3.35 -1.02
CA TRP A 116 6.53 -4.19 -1.36
C TRP A 116 7.85 -3.51 -1.03
N THR A 117 8.90 -4.31 -0.82
CA THR A 117 10.28 -3.83 -0.73
C THR A 117 11.00 -4.03 -2.06
N ASP A 118 11.94 -3.14 -2.36
CA ASP A 118 12.91 -3.36 -3.43
C ASP A 118 14.02 -4.30 -2.92
N SER A 119 14.31 -5.37 -3.65
CA SER A 119 15.39 -6.30 -3.32
C SER A 119 16.78 -5.79 -3.71
N GLU A 120 16.87 -4.85 -4.65
CA GLU A 120 18.12 -4.25 -5.11
C GLU A 120 18.52 -3.03 -4.26
N GLN A 121 17.52 -2.35 -3.66
CA GLN A 121 17.74 -1.17 -2.81
C GLN A 121 17.35 -1.48 -1.35
N ALA A 122 18.37 -1.75 -0.52
CA ALA A 122 18.18 -1.98 0.90
C ALA A 122 17.44 -0.82 1.59
N HIS A 123 16.53 -1.16 2.52
CA HIS A 123 15.66 -0.22 3.23
C HIS A 123 14.66 0.56 2.36
N THR A 124 14.46 0.16 1.10
CA THR A 124 13.44 0.77 0.24
C THR A 124 12.11 0.02 0.33
N TYR A 125 11.05 0.75 0.68
CA TYR A 125 9.68 0.23 0.81
C TYR A 125 8.69 1.15 0.09
N TYR A 126 7.79 0.55 -0.66
CA TYR A 126 6.71 1.21 -1.40
C TYR A 126 5.35 0.72 -0.93
N ASN A 127 4.35 1.60 -0.98
CA ASN A 127 2.97 1.27 -0.68
C ASN A 127 2.01 2.04 -1.58
N TYR A 128 1.03 1.34 -2.15
CA TYR A 128 -0.04 1.88 -2.97
C TYR A 128 -1.37 1.54 -2.32
N THR A 129 -2.13 2.56 -1.92
CA THR A 129 -3.42 2.41 -1.25
C THR A 129 -4.54 2.94 -2.14
N GLY A 130 -5.58 2.13 -2.31
CA GLY A 130 -6.71 2.36 -3.19
C GLY A 130 -8.05 2.19 -2.50
N TYR A 131 -9.01 3.01 -2.91
CA TYR A 131 -10.36 3.08 -2.36
C TYR A 131 -11.42 2.78 -3.43
N ALA A 132 -12.48 2.09 -3.03
CA ALA A 132 -13.67 1.87 -3.86
C ALA A 132 -14.94 1.79 -3.01
N ASN A 133 -16.08 2.13 -3.62
CA ASN A 133 -17.40 2.11 -2.97
C ASN A 133 -18.37 1.11 -3.65
N PRO A 134 -18.04 -0.19 -3.76
CA PRO A 134 -18.95 -1.18 -4.33
C PRO A 134 -20.23 -1.34 -3.51
N LYS A 135 -21.27 -1.93 -4.13
CA LYS A 135 -22.51 -2.27 -3.43
C LYS A 135 -22.34 -3.55 -2.61
N TYR A 136 -23.00 -3.60 -1.46
CA TYR A 136 -23.32 -4.87 -0.80
C TYR A 136 -24.25 -5.69 -1.72
N ASN A 137 -23.86 -6.92 -2.04
CA ASN A 137 -24.52 -7.77 -3.05
C ASN A 137 -24.94 -9.16 -2.55
N ALA A 138 -24.52 -9.56 -1.34
CA ALA A 138 -24.79 -10.88 -0.74
C ALA A 138 -26.27 -11.29 -0.65
N ALA A 139 -27.21 -10.35 -0.83
CA ALA A 139 -28.65 -10.60 -0.74
C ALA A 139 -29.37 -10.75 -2.09
N ALA A 140 -28.78 -10.36 -3.23
CA ALA A 140 -29.59 -10.14 -4.45
C ALA A 140 -28.89 -10.18 -5.84
N ALA A 141 -27.56 -10.30 -5.95
CA ALA A 141 -26.90 -10.18 -7.26
C ALA A 141 -25.67 -11.10 -7.41
N PRO A 142 -25.30 -11.50 -8.64
CA PRO A 142 -24.04 -12.19 -8.89
C PRO A 142 -22.84 -11.36 -8.41
N ASN A 143 -21.70 -12.02 -8.23
CA ASN A 143 -20.47 -11.36 -7.84
C ASN A 143 -20.12 -10.22 -8.81
N ALA A 144 -19.68 -9.09 -8.28
CA ALA A 144 -19.30 -7.94 -9.08
C ALA A 144 -17.80 -7.99 -9.43
N ASN A 145 -17.44 -7.36 -10.55
CA ASN A 145 -16.06 -7.07 -10.92
C ASN A 145 -15.93 -5.54 -11.10
N PHE A 146 -14.82 -4.98 -10.66
CA PHE A 146 -14.51 -3.55 -10.81
C PHE A 146 -13.01 -3.32 -10.67
N THR A 147 -12.54 -2.13 -11.02
CA THR A 147 -11.11 -1.78 -10.96
C THR A 147 -10.90 -0.68 -9.91
N ILE A 148 -9.83 -0.80 -9.12
CA ILE A 148 -9.38 0.21 -8.16
C ILE A 148 -8.14 0.90 -8.72
N ILE A 149 -8.21 2.21 -8.88
CA ILE A 149 -7.04 3.07 -9.09
C ILE A 149 -6.53 3.48 -7.71
N PRO A 150 -5.27 3.19 -7.32
CA PRO A 150 -4.70 3.68 -6.07
C PRO A 150 -4.62 5.21 -6.08
N GLN A 151 -5.13 5.84 -5.03
CA GLN A 151 -5.13 7.30 -4.86
C GLN A 151 -4.00 7.78 -3.93
N GLU A 152 -3.44 6.88 -3.13
CA GLU A 152 -2.32 7.14 -2.23
C GLU A 152 -1.12 6.28 -2.62
N MET A 153 0.04 6.91 -2.68
CA MET A 153 1.31 6.25 -3.01
C MET A 153 2.42 6.81 -2.12
N PHE A 154 3.12 5.91 -1.44
CA PHE A 154 4.18 6.20 -0.48
C PHE A 154 5.44 5.41 -0.85
N GLY A 155 6.60 6.03 -0.66
CA GLY A 155 7.90 5.41 -0.88
C GLY A 155 8.93 5.99 0.07
N VAL A 156 9.71 5.12 0.70
CA VAL A 156 10.92 5.47 1.46
C VAL A 156 12.07 4.72 0.82
N GLY A 157 13.22 5.37 0.64
CA GLY A 157 14.44 4.75 0.17
C GLY A 157 15.67 5.37 0.85
N GLY A 158 16.71 4.56 1.06
CA GLY A 158 17.95 4.96 1.72
C GLY A 158 19.11 5.16 0.75
N GLY A 159 19.04 6.18 -0.11
CA GLY A 159 20.09 6.48 -1.09
C GLY A 159 19.83 7.77 -1.86
N GLU A 160 20.91 8.45 -2.23
CA GLU A 160 20.90 9.74 -2.94
C GLU A 160 20.23 9.62 -4.33
N PRO A 161 19.42 10.60 -4.78
CA PRO A 161 18.86 10.57 -6.14
C PRO A 161 20.00 10.56 -7.17
N PRO A 162 19.84 9.85 -8.31
CA PRO A 162 20.85 9.85 -9.35
C PRO A 162 21.07 11.26 -9.88
N VAL A 163 22.30 11.76 -9.73
CA VAL A 163 22.74 13.02 -10.35
C VAL A 163 22.75 12.81 -11.87
N ALA A 164 22.00 13.66 -12.57
CA ALA A 164 21.93 13.69 -14.04
C ALA A 164 23.16 14.37 -14.67
#